data_AF-A0A524RMX9-F1
#
_entry.id   AF-A0A524RMX9-F1
#
_cell.length_a   1.000
_cell.length_b   1.000
_cell.length_c   1.000
_cell.angle_alpha   90.00
_cell.angle_beta   90.00
_cell.angle_gamma   90.00
#
_symmetry.space_group_name_H-M   'P 1'
#
loop_
_entity.id
_entity.type
_entity.pdbx_description
1 polymer ?
#
loop_
_entity_poly.entity_id
_entity_poly.type
_entity_poly.pdbx_seq_one_letter_code
_entity_poly.pdbx_strand_id
1 'polypeptide(L)'
;MAGSAVTSPSLPVLETFHSIQGEGTQTGFSAFFIRLGGCTVACPWCDTKHSWPMAGHPRRTLEELAAEARAHRPAFVLITGGEPLHHDLTELCAVLQQAGLAIHLETSGVDPLSGQFDWITLSPKAHRPPRPELLTACHALKVVVHSEDDLAFAVAMAARVAETTALLLQPGAGSETGQRLAIAFIKQHPRWRLSLQTHKWLGLR
;
A
#
# COMPACT_ATOMS: atom_id res chain seq x y z
N MET A 1 -0.89 -18.66 41.80
CA MET A 1 -1.56 -18.47 40.50
C MET A 1 -1.04 -17.16 39.92
N ALA A 2 0.09 -17.20 39.22
CA ALA A 2 0.60 -16.02 38.54
C ALA A 2 -0.32 -15.74 37.36
N GLY A 3 -1.08 -14.64 37.41
CA GLY A 3 -1.88 -14.18 36.29
C GLY A 3 -0.95 -13.94 35.10
N SER A 4 -1.15 -14.70 34.03
CA SER A 4 -0.54 -14.41 32.74
C SER A 4 -1.00 -13.01 32.34
N ALA A 5 -0.08 -12.05 32.31
CA ALA A 5 -0.36 -10.73 31.76
C ALA A 5 -0.72 -10.93 30.29
N VAL A 6 -1.99 -10.75 29.95
CA VAL A 6 -2.44 -10.72 28.56
C VAL A 6 -1.76 -9.50 27.92
N THR A 7 -0.71 -9.73 27.15
CA THR A 7 -0.07 -8.67 26.37
C THR A 7 -1.03 -8.27 25.28
N SER A 8 -1.49 -7.02 25.27
CA SER A 8 -2.32 -6.51 24.17
C SER A 8 -1.63 -6.71 22.82
N PRO A 9 -2.36 -7.15 21.79
CA PRO A 9 -1.78 -7.34 20.47
C PRO A 9 -1.21 -6.00 19.96
N SER A 10 -0.07 -6.07 19.29
CA SER A 10 0.66 -4.90 18.81
C SER A 10 1.36 -5.20 17.50
N LEU A 11 1.66 -4.16 16.72
CA LEU A 11 2.43 -4.25 15.48
C LEU A 11 3.62 -3.27 15.49
N PRO A 12 4.71 -3.57 14.76
CA PRO A 12 5.80 -2.62 14.56
C PRO A 12 5.33 -1.49 13.64
N VAL A 13 5.26 -0.28 14.17
CA VAL A 13 4.80 0.90 13.45
C VAL A 13 5.98 1.81 13.23
N LEU A 14 6.27 2.12 11.97
CA LEU A 14 7.26 3.13 11.64
C LEU A 14 6.71 4.53 11.95
N GLU A 15 5.50 4.81 11.50
CA GLU A 15 4.81 6.08 11.75
C GLU A 15 3.30 5.96 11.52
N THR A 16 2.56 6.88 12.14
CA THR A 16 1.17 7.20 11.80
C THR A 16 1.04 8.67 11.46
N PHE A 17 0.13 9.01 10.54
CA PHE A 17 -0.16 10.41 10.22
C PHE A 17 -1.50 10.54 9.48
N HIS A 18 -2.15 11.69 9.62
CA HIS A 18 -3.35 12.06 8.87
C HIS A 18 -2.96 13.00 7.72
N SER A 19 -3.35 12.65 6.49
CA SER A 19 -2.98 13.39 5.28
C SER A 19 -4.00 13.16 4.17
N ILE A 20 -3.63 13.46 2.93
CA ILE A 20 -4.41 13.18 1.72
C ILE A 20 -3.71 12.07 0.93
N GLN A 21 -4.45 11.04 0.51
CA GLN A 21 -3.91 10.01 -0.39
C GLN A 21 -3.43 10.67 -1.68
N GLY A 22 -2.15 10.51 -1.96
CA GLY A 22 -1.49 11.13 -3.10
C GLY A 22 -1.49 10.27 -4.35
N GLU A 23 -1.82 8.98 -4.25
CA GLU A 23 -1.62 7.99 -5.32
C GLU A 23 -2.87 7.18 -5.66
N GLY A 24 -2.92 6.67 -6.90
CA GLY A 24 -3.92 5.72 -7.37
C GLY A 24 -5.31 6.29 -7.58
N THR A 25 -6.32 5.41 -7.55
CA THR A 25 -7.73 5.79 -7.73
C THR A 25 -8.29 6.61 -6.58
N GLN A 26 -7.66 6.53 -5.42
CA GLN A 26 -8.07 7.20 -4.19
C GLN A 26 -7.33 8.54 -3.98
N THR A 27 -6.62 9.04 -5.00
CA THR A 27 -5.96 10.34 -4.91
C THR A 27 -6.96 11.45 -4.55
N GLY A 28 -6.62 12.26 -3.53
CA GLY A 28 -7.43 13.40 -3.08
C GLY A 28 -8.31 13.12 -1.86
N PHE A 29 -8.47 11.87 -1.44
CA PHE A 29 -9.21 11.53 -0.22
C PHE A 29 -8.40 11.78 1.04
N SER A 30 -9.06 12.26 2.11
CA SER A 30 -8.48 12.34 3.44
C SER A 30 -8.27 10.93 4.00
N ALA A 31 -7.05 10.60 4.39
CA ALA A 31 -6.67 9.26 4.84
C ALA A 31 -5.81 9.33 6.10
N PHE A 32 -6.00 8.35 6.99
CA PHE A 32 -5.10 8.12 8.11
C PHE A 32 -4.17 6.97 7.76
N PHE A 33 -2.87 7.22 7.73
CA PHE A 33 -1.86 6.27 7.32
C PHE A 33 -1.32 5.53 8.54
N ILE A 34 -1.30 4.21 8.45
CA ILE A 34 -0.56 3.33 9.36
C ILE A 34 0.59 2.73 8.55
N ARG A 35 1.80 3.26 8.74
CA ARG A 35 3.00 2.76 8.07
C ARG A 35 3.68 1.75 8.99
N LEU A 36 3.62 0.48 8.65
CA LEU A 36 4.28 -0.59 9.37
C LEU A 36 5.81 -0.59 9.12
N GLY A 37 6.55 -1.18 10.05
CA GLY A 37 7.99 -1.43 9.93
C GLY A 37 8.30 -2.84 9.42
N GLY A 38 9.44 -3.00 8.77
CA GLY A 38 9.94 -4.27 8.21
C GLY A 38 9.60 -4.46 6.73
N CYS A 39 10.61 -4.64 5.89
CA CYS A 39 10.45 -4.96 4.47
C CYS A 39 11.61 -5.80 3.94
N THR A 40 11.30 -6.98 3.40
CA THR A 40 12.26 -7.89 2.76
C THR A 40 12.17 -7.86 1.23
N VAL A 41 11.22 -7.11 0.65
CA VAL A 41 11.07 -6.93 -0.80
C VAL A 41 12.29 -6.22 -1.41
N ALA A 42 12.91 -5.32 -0.64
CA ALA A 42 14.19 -4.69 -0.95
C ALA A 42 14.28 -4.00 -2.34
N CYS A 43 13.25 -3.22 -2.71
CA CYS A 43 13.24 -2.53 -4.01
C CYS A 43 14.38 -1.48 -4.10
N PRO A 44 15.23 -1.49 -5.14
CA PRO A 44 16.39 -0.60 -5.18
C PRO A 44 16.01 0.89 -5.27
N TRP A 45 14.84 1.18 -5.85
CA TRP A 45 14.23 2.52 -5.99
C TRP A 45 13.23 2.87 -4.88
N CYS A 46 13.18 2.12 -3.77
CA CYS A 46 12.29 2.46 -2.65
C CYS A 46 12.63 3.84 -2.07
N ASP A 47 11.63 4.71 -1.90
CA ASP A 47 11.76 6.02 -1.26
C ASP A 47 11.68 5.95 0.28
N THR A 48 11.25 4.81 0.82
CA THR A 48 11.02 4.58 2.26
C THR A 48 11.96 3.50 2.82
N LYS A 49 13.25 3.51 2.45
CA LYS A 49 14.25 2.48 2.87
C LYS A 49 14.42 2.36 4.38
N HIS A 50 14.14 3.42 5.12
CA HIS A 50 14.19 3.42 6.58
C HIS A 50 13.11 2.54 7.23
N SER A 51 12.11 2.08 6.47
CA SER A 51 11.12 1.08 6.92
C SER A 51 11.62 -0.37 6.81
N TRP A 52 12.77 -0.64 6.19
CA TRP A 52 13.20 -2.02 5.89
C TRP A 52 13.62 -2.86 7.10
N PRO A 53 14.31 -2.33 8.13
CA PRO A 53 14.73 -3.15 9.26
C PRO A 53 13.57 -3.94 9.88
N MET A 54 13.70 -5.26 9.98
CA MET A 54 12.63 -6.10 10.56
C MET A 54 12.48 -5.90 12.08
N ALA A 55 13.48 -5.29 12.73
CA ALA A 55 13.52 -5.04 14.16
C ALA A 55 13.89 -3.57 14.44
N GLY A 56 13.58 -3.10 15.66
CA GLY A 56 13.92 -1.75 16.11
C GLY A 56 12.83 -0.70 15.88
N HIS A 57 11.72 -1.06 15.25
CA HIS A 57 10.55 -0.18 15.16
C HIS A 57 9.71 -0.23 16.46
N PRO A 58 9.17 0.91 16.92
CA PRO A 58 8.31 0.92 18.10
C PRO A 58 7.06 0.07 17.85
N ARG A 59 6.64 -0.68 18.86
CA ARG A 59 5.39 -1.44 18.80
C ARG A 59 4.26 -0.60 19.37
N ARG A 60 3.13 -0.59 18.68
CA ARG A 60 1.91 0.11 19.11
C ARG A 60 0.77 -0.87 19.19
N THR A 61 -0.11 -0.70 20.18
CA THR A 61 -1.26 -1.59 20.33
C THR A 61 -2.28 -1.33 19.24
N LEU A 62 -3.07 -2.35 18.89
CA LEU A 62 -4.08 -2.23 17.83
C LEU A 62 -5.17 -1.22 18.23
N GLU A 63 -5.53 -1.19 19.52
CA GLU A 63 -6.52 -0.29 20.08
C GLU A 63 -6.05 1.17 20.03
N GLU A 64 -4.77 1.44 20.32
CA GLU A 64 -4.19 2.78 20.20
C GLU A 64 -4.26 3.29 18.75
N LEU A 65 -3.93 2.43 17.79
CA LEU A 65 -3.96 2.79 16.37
C LEU A 65 -5.37 3.11 15.89
N ALA A 66 -6.36 2.30 16.29
CA ALA A 66 -7.74 2.53 15.92
C ALA A 66 -8.34 3.77 16.60
N ALA A 67 -8.01 4.02 17.87
CA ALA A 67 -8.45 5.20 18.59
C ALA A 67 -7.88 6.49 17.97
N GLU A 68 -6.59 6.51 17.66
CA GLU A 68 -5.93 7.63 16.98
C GLU A 68 -6.55 7.86 15.59
N ALA A 69 -6.66 6.82 14.76
CA ALA A 69 -7.25 6.93 13.44
C ALA A 69 -8.68 7.50 13.49
N ARG A 70 -9.51 7.02 14.42
CA ARG A 70 -10.89 7.50 14.58
C ARG A 70 -10.96 8.97 15.00
N ALA A 71 -10.02 9.45 15.82
CA ALA A 71 -9.98 10.84 16.25
C ALA A 71 -9.80 11.82 15.07
N HIS A 72 -9.12 11.39 14.00
CA HIS A 72 -8.88 12.19 12.80
C HIS A 72 -10.04 12.20 11.79
N ARG A 73 -11.04 11.33 11.96
CA ARG A 73 -12.21 11.19 11.06
C ARG A 73 -11.83 11.11 9.56
N PRO A 74 -10.88 10.24 9.18
CA PRO A 74 -10.48 10.11 7.78
C PRO A 74 -11.61 9.48 6.97
N ALA A 75 -11.55 9.60 5.63
CA ALA A 75 -12.41 8.81 4.76
C ALA A 75 -12.09 7.31 4.87
N PHE A 76 -10.82 6.97 5.08
CA PHE A 76 -10.34 5.60 5.31
C PHE A 76 -8.99 5.57 6.04
N VAL A 77 -8.66 4.41 6.60
CA VAL A 77 -7.32 4.08 7.09
C VAL A 77 -6.54 3.37 6.00
N LEU A 78 -5.36 3.87 5.65
CA LEU A 78 -4.45 3.23 4.70
C LEU A 78 -3.34 2.50 5.44
N ILE A 79 -3.40 1.16 5.42
CA ILE A 79 -2.34 0.31 5.93
C ILE A 79 -1.30 0.11 4.82
N THR A 80 -0.06 0.48 5.13
CA THR A 80 1.08 0.45 4.21
C THR A 80 2.37 0.22 5.01
N GLY A 81 3.53 0.48 4.41
CA GLY A 81 4.78 0.61 5.15
C GLY A 81 5.49 -0.70 5.39
N GLY A 82 6.81 -0.61 5.24
CA GLY A 82 7.58 -1.77 4.86
C GLY A 82 6.84 -2.53 3.75
N GLU A 83 6.69 -3.84 3.94
CA GLU A 83 5.60 -4.58 3.30
C GLU A 83 4.58 -4.95 4.40
N PRO A 84 3.35 -4.42 4.37
CA PRO A 84 2.41 -4.61 5.47
C PRO A 84 2.01 -6.07 5.68
N LEU A 85 1.96 -6.89 4.61
CA LEU A 85 1.62 -8.31 4.70
C LEU A 85 2.77 -9.20 5.20
N HIS A 86 3.92 -8.64 5.55
CA HIS A 86 4.90 -9.34 6.40
C HIS A 86 4.33 -9.62 7.80
N HIS A 87 3.24 -8.97 8.17
CA HIS A 87 2.54 -9.12 9.43
C HIS A 87 1.14 -9.71 9.21
N ASP A 88 0.60 -10.39 10.22
CA ASP A 88 -0.82 -10.74 10.23
C ASP A 88 -1.65 -9.50 10.58
N LEU A 89 -2.49 -9.05 9.64
CA LEU A 89 -3.31 -7.86 9.78
C LEU A 89 -4.75 -8.17 10.22
N THR A 90 -5.07 -9.44 10.50
CA THR A 90 -6.44 -9.89 10.82
C THR A 90 -7.02 -9.14 12.01
N GLU A 91 -6.29 -9.09 13.13
CA GLU A 91 -6.76 -8.39 14.33
C GLU A 91 -6.78 -6.87 14.14
N LEU A 92 -5.80 -6.30 13.42
CA LEU A 92 -5.80 -4.86 13.14
C LEU A 92 -7.05 -4.46 12.35
N CYS A 93 -7.39 -5.24 11.32
CA CYS A 93 -8.60 -5.00 10.52
C CYS A 93 -9.86 -5.10 11.39
N ALA A 94 -9.94 -6.11 12.26
CA ALA A 94 -11.09 -6.28 13.15
C ALA A 94 -11.30 -5.07 14.08
N VAL A 95 -10.23 -4.56 14.71
CA VAL A 95 -10.33 -3.40 15.62
C VAL A 95 -10.69 -2.12 14.86
N LEU A 96 -10.13 -1.92 13.65
CA LEU A 96 -10.47 -0.77 12.79
C LEU A 96 -11.92 -0.82 12.29
N GLN A 97 -12.42 -1.99 11.90
CA GLN A 97 -13.82 -2.19 11.51
C GLN A 97 -14.77 -1.93 12.68
N GLN A 98 -14.45 -2.42 13.89
CA GLN A 98 -15.22 -2.13 15.11
C GLN A 98 -15.23 -0.63 15.44
N ALA A 99 -14.19 0.10 15.06
CA ALA A 99 -14.14 1.56 15.18
C ALA A 99 -14.95 2.30 14.10
N GLY A 100 -15.53 1.59 13.13
CA GLY A 100 -16.34 2.15 12.05
C GLY A 100 -15.51 2.77 10.91
N LEU A 101 -14.26 2.33 10.74
CA LEU A 101 -13.33 2.88 9.76
C LEU A 101 -13.24 1.97 8.52
N ALA A 102 -13.35 2.55 7.33
CA ALA A 102 -13.00 1.85 6.09
C ALA A 102 -11.48 1.63 6.02
N ILE A 103 -11.07 0.49 5.48
CA ILE A 103 -9.68 0.02 5.52
C ILE A 103 -9.17 -0.25 4.11
N HIS A 104 -8.10 0.46 3.75
CA HIS A 104 -7.41 0.31 2.49
C HIS A 104 -6.02 -0.31 2.72
N LEU A 105 -5.58 -1.15 1.80
CA LEU A 105 -4.24 -1.77 1.79
C LEU A 105 -3.41 -1.29 0.60
N GLU A 106 -2.15 -0.95 0.83
CA GLU A 106 -1.12 -0.82 -0.21
C GLU A 106 -0.02 -1.86 0.02
N THR A 107 0.13 -2.82 -0.90
CA THR A 107 1.05 -3.96 -0.75
C THR A 107 1.77 -4.29 -2.05
N SER A 108 2.96 -4.89 -1.97
CA SER A 108 3.63 -5.52 -3.11
C SER A 108 3.06 -6.89 -3.48
N GLY A 109 2.37 -7.53 -2.54
CA GLY A 109 1.70 -8.81 -2.70
C GLY A 109 2.61 -10.04 -2.65
N VAL A 110 3.82 -9.92 -2.11
CA VAL A 110 4.74 -11.06 -1.96
C VAL A 110 4.25 -12.10 -0.93
N ASP A 111 3.47 -11.67 0.06
CA ASP A 111 2.94 -12.49 1.14
C ASP A 111 1.44 -12.78 0.99
N PRO A 112 0.91 -13.82 1.70
CA PRO A 112 -0.52 -14.11 1.71
C PRO A 112 -1.36 -12.94 2.19
N LEU A 113 -2.62 -12.86 1.74
CA LEU A 113 -3.55 -11.89 2.27
C LEU A 113 -3.91 -12.24 3.72
N SER A 114 -3.79 -11.28 4.63
CA SER A 114 -4.24 -11.37 6.02
C SER A 114 -5.13 -10.17 6.35
N GLY A 115 -6.28 -10.41 6.99
CA GLY A 115 -7.30 -9.38 7.25
C GLY A 115 -8.30 -9.15 6.13
N GLN A 116 -9.12 -8.10 6.30
CA GLN A 116 -10.23 -7.75 5.40
C GLN A 116 -10.16 -6.25 5.08
N PHE A 117 -10.28 -5.93 3.80
CA PHE A 117 -10.07 -4.58 3.28
C PHE A 117 -11.20 -4.18 2.34
N ASP A 118 -11.65 -2.94 2.46
CA ASP A 118 -12.59 -2.32 1.53
C ASP A 118 -11.93 -1.96 0.20
N TRP A 119 -10.61 -1.75 0.20
CA TRP A 119 -9.83 -1.49 -1.00
C TRP A 119 -8.42 -2.07 -0.92
N ILE A 120 -7.93 -2.64 -2.01
CA ILE A 120 -6.57 -3.21 -2.11
C ILE A 120 -5.90 -2.63 -3.35
N THR A 121 -4.84 -1.86 -3.12
CA THR A 121 -3.90 -1.43 -4.16
C THR A 121 -2.70 -2.38 -4.15
N LEU A 122 -2.62 -3.20 -5.21
CA LEU A 122 -1.47 -4.06 -5.46
C LEU A 122 -0.45 -3.31 -6.31
N SER A 123 0.76 -3.11 -5.78
CA SER A 123 1.90 -2.58 -6.51
C SER A 123 2.99 -3.63 -6.66
N PRO A 124 2.89 -4.52 -7.66
CA PRO A 124 3.79 -5.65 -7.78
C PRO A 124 5.21 -5.22 -8.15
N LYS A 125 6.19 -6.07 -7.87
CA LYS A 125 7.61 -5.82 -8.15
C LYS A 125 8.18 -6.97 -8.97
N ALA A 126 8.79 -6.67 -10.12
CA ALA A 126 9.21 -7.72 -11.06
C ALA A 126 10.23 -8.70 -10.43
N HIS A 127 11.15 -8.21 -9.60
CA HIS A 127 12.15 -9.03 -8.90
C HIS A 127 11.60 -9.84 -7.74
N ARG A 128 10.38 -9.54 -7.28
CA ARG A 128 9.64 -10.23 -6.20
C ARG A 128 8.15 -10.24 -6.57
N PRO A 129 7.74 -11.12 -7.50
CA PRO A 129 6.39 -11.08 -8.07
C PRO A 129 5.31 -11.40 -7.01
N PRO A 130 4.08 -10.87 -7.19
CA PRO A 130 3.01 -11.06 -6.24
C PRO A 130 2.45 -12.48 -6.30
N ARG A 131 1.78 -12.88 -5.22
CA ARG A 131 0.97 -14.10 -5.17
C ARG A 131 -0.24 -13.98 -6.12
N PRO A 132 -0.67 -15.08 -6.76
CA PRO A 132 -1.87 -15.11 -7.58
C PRO A 132 -3.12 -14.61 -6.85
N GLU A 133 -3.25 -14.95 -5.57
CA GLU A 133 -4.35 -14.52 -4.70
C GLU A 133 -4.54 -12.99 -4.71
N LEU A 134 -3.46 -12.21 -4.58
CA LEU A 134 -3.56 -10.76 -4.57
C LEU A 134 -3.87 -10.17 -5.94
N LEU A 135 -3.45 -10.82 -7.03
CA LEU A 135 -3.83 -10.39 -8.37
C LEU A 135 -5.34 -10.53 -8.56
N THR A 136 -5.96 -11.58 -8.00
CA THR A 136 -7.41 -11.77 -8.08
C THR A 136 -8.20 -10.91 -7.09
N ALA A 137 -7.62 -10.60 -5.93
CA ALA A 137 -8.29 -9.85 -4.87
C ALA A 137 -8.13 -8.32 -4.99
N CYS A 138 -7.19 -7.81 -5.79
CA CYS A 138 -6.91 -6.38 -5.83
C CYS A 138 -7.98 -5.57 -6.58
N HIS A 139 -8.28 -4.40 -6.02
CA HIS A 139 -9.19 -3.42 -6.61
C HIS A 139 -8.46 -2.48 -7.57
N ALA A 140 -7.16 -2.25 -7.33
CA ALA A 140 -6.27 -1.53 -8.22
C ALA A 140 -4.93 -2.26 -8.39
N LEU A 141 -4.47 -2.32 -9.63
CA LEU A 141 -3.13 -2.71 -10.01
C LEU A 141 -2.32 -1.45 -10.37
N LYS A 142 -1.30 -1.13 -9.57
CA LYS A 142 -0.48 0.08 -9.73
C LYS A 142 0.99 -0.26 -9.94
N VAL A 143 1.44 -0.21 -11.19
CA VAL A 143 2.81 -0.58 -11.57
C VAL A 143 3.69 0.66 -11.68
N VAL A 144 4.83 0.63 -10.97
CA VAL A 144 5.83 1.71 -11.03
C VAL A 144 6.68 1.52 -12.29
N VAL A 145 6.87 2.59 -13.06
CA VAL A 145 7.55 2.58 -14.35
C VAL A 145 8.83 3.41 -14.28
N HIS A 146 9.96 2.77 -14.56
CA HIS A 146 11.27 3.37 -14.76
C HIS A 146 11.83 3.05 -16.16
N SER A 147 11.49 1.89 -16.73
CA SER A 147 11.94 1.42 -18.04
C SER A 147 10.80 0.80 -18.87
N GLU A 148 11.10 0.37 -20.10
CA GLU A 148 10.15 -0.33 -20.97
C GLU A 148 9.79 -1.73 -20.44
N ASP A 149 10.73 -2.40 -19.75
CA ASP A 149 10.49 -3.71 -19.13
C ASP A 149 9.36 -3.63 -18.09
N ASP A 150 9.23 -2.49 -17.39
CA ASP A 150 8.16 -2.27 -16.42
C ASP A 150 6.78 -2.22 -17.11
N LEU A 151 6.70 -1.73 -18.36
CA LEU A 151 5.45 -1.74 -19.13
C LEU A 151 5.06 -3.15 -19.55
N ALA A 152 6.04 -3.94 -20.02
CA ALA A 152 5.82 -5.34 -20.35
C ALA A 152 5.35 -6.12 -19.12
N PHE A 153 5.99 -5.88 -17.98
CA PHE A 153 5.57 -6.42 -16.68
C PHE A 153 4.15 -5.98 -16.30
N ALA A 154 3.80 -4.71 -16.50
CA ALA A 154 2.48 -4.20 -16.21
C ALA A 154 1.38 -4.92 -17.01
N VAL A 155 1.60 -5.10 -18.31
CA VAL A 155 0.70 -5.85 -19.19
C VAL A 155 0.56 -7.31 -18.72
N ALA A 156 1.67 -7.96 -18.38
CA ALA A 156 1.65 -9.34 -17.90
C ALA A 156 0.88 -9.51 -16.58
N MET A 157 0.97 -8.55 -15.66
CA MET A 157 0.18 -8.56 -14.43
C MET A 157 -1.30 -8.25 -14.69
N ALA A 158 -1.59 -7.28 -15.56
CA ALA A 158 -2.96 -6.89 -15.90
C ALA A 158 -3.77 -8.01 -16.57
N ALA A 159 -3.10 -8.96 -17.25
CA ALA A 159 -3.75 -10.14 -17.80
C ALA A 159 -4.25 -11.14 -16.74
N ARG A 160 -3.88 -10.94 -15.45
CA ARG A 160 -4.14 -11.87 -14.34
C ARG A 160 -5.04 -11.29 -13.25
N VAL A 161 -5.47 -10.04 -13.41
CA VAL A 161 -6.40 -9.37 -12.46
C VAL A 161 -7.83 -9.44 -12.98
N ALA A 162 -8.80 -9.12 -12.13
CA ALA A 162 -10.20 -9.03 -12.53
C ALA A 162 -10.42 -7.92 -13.57
N GLU A 163 -11.43 -8.06 -14.44
CA GLU A 163 -11.71 -7.06 -15.48
C GLU A 163 -12.09 -5.68 -14.89
N THR A 164 -12.68 -5.69 -13.70
CA THR A 164 -13.08 -4.50 -12.93
C THR A 164 -11.90 -3.82 -12.21
N THR A 165 -10.73 -4.45 -12.14
CA THR A 165 -9.55 -3.88 -11.48
C THR A 165 -9.09 -2.62 -12.20
N ALA A 166 -8.90 -1.54 -11.45
CA ALA A 166 -8.34 -0.32 -11.99
C ALA A 166 -6.87 -0.53 -12.37
N LEU A 167 -6.51 -0.23 -13.63
CA LEU A 167 -5.14 -0.39 -14.14
C LEU A 167 -4.41 0.95 -14.14
N LEU A 168 -3.32 1.03 -13.39
CA LEU A 168 -2.58 2.26 -13.15
C LEU A 168 -1.10 2.08 -13.50
N LEU A 169 -0.55 3.06 -14.22
CA LEU A 169 0.89 3.25 -14.33
C LEU A 169 1.32 4.44 -13.50
N GLN A 170 2.34 4.25 -12.66
CA GLN A 170 2.94 5.29 -11.85
C GLN A 170 4.37 5.53 -12.31
N PRO A 171 4.70 6.73 -12.82
CA PRO A 171 6.10 7.09 -13.04
C PRO A 171 6.88 6.96 -11.73
N GLY A 172 8.06 6.34 -11.77
CA GLY A 172 8.95 6.33 -10.63
C GLY A 172 9.35 7.74 -10.20
N ALA A 173 9.52 7.97 -8.89
CA ALA A 173 9.87 9.28 -8.36
C ALA A 173 11.14 9.84 -9.04
N GLY A 174 11.01 11.02 -9.66
CA GLY A 174 12.09 11.67 -10.40
C GLY A 174 12.50 11.00 -11.73
N SER A 175 11.76 9.99 -12.20
CA SER A 175 12.06 9.30 -13.45
C SER A 175 11.39 9.99 -14.65
N GLU A 176 12.13 10.86 -15.34
CA GLU A 176 11.67 11.48 -16.60
C GLU A 176 11.36 10.42 -17.67
N THR A 177 12.20 9.39 -17.77
CA THR A 177 11.98 8.25 -18.66
C THR A 177 10.68 7.52 -18.32
N GLY A 178 10.47 7.17 -17.05
CA GLY A 178 9.24 6.53 -16.59
C GLY A 178 8.00 7.36 -16.87
N GLN A 179 8.08 8.68 -16.67
CA GLN A 179 6.99 9.61 -16.97
C GLN A 179 6.66 9.62 -18.46
N ARG A 180 7.67 9.78 -19.33
CA ARG A 180 7.48 9.77 -20.79
C ARG A 180 6.86 8.45 -21.26
N LEU A 181 7.37 7.32 -20.75
CA LEU A 181 6.90 5.98 -21.10
C LEU A 181 5.45 5.75 -20.66
N ALA A 182 5.11 6.02 -19.40
CA ALA A 182 3.76 5.84 -18.88
C ALA A 182 2.73 6.69 -19.65
N ILE A 183 3.04 7.97 -19.92
CA ILE A 183 2.17 8.86 -20.68
C ILE A 183 1.96 8.34 -22.11
N ALA A 184 3.04 7.97 -22.80
CA ALA A 184 2.96 7.47 -24.17
C ALA A 184 2.11 6.19 -24.25
N PHE A 185 2.30 5.27 -23.29
CA PHE A 185 1.55 4.02 -23.19
C PHE A 185 0.06 4.28 -22.94
N ILE A 186 -0.29 5.06 -21.92
CA ILE A 186 -1.69 5.32 -21.54
C ILE A 186 -2.48 5.96 -22.69
N LYS A 187 -1.87 6.88 -23.45
CA LYS A 187 -2.51 7.50 -24.62
C LYS A 187 -2.94 6.49 -25.69
N GLN A 188 -2.32 5.32 -25.74
CA GLN A 188 -2.62 4.24 -26.69
C GLN A 188 -3.49 3.13 -26.07
N HIS A 189 -3.62 3.09 -24.74
CA HIS A 189 -4.28 2.01 -24.01
C HIS A 189 -5.34 2.57 -23.04
N PRO A 190 -6.59 2.80 -23.49
CA PRO A 190 -7.60 3.58 -22.76
C PRO A 190 -8.11 2.95 -21.45
N ARG A 191 -7.82 1.65 -21.21
CA ARG A 191 -8.10 1.01 -19.92
C ARG A 191 -7.14 1.45 -18.81
N TRP A 192 -5.97 1.97 -19.16
CA TRP A 192 -4.95 2.38 -18.21
C TRP A 192 -5.11 3.84 -17.81
N ARG A 193 -4.75 4.14 -16.57
CA ARG A 193 -4.80 5.49 -15.99
C ARG A 193 -3.44 5.87 -15.42
N LEU A 194 -3.14 7.16 -15.40
CA LEU A 194 -1.93 7.69 -14.81
C LEU A 194 -2.13 7.84 -13.30
N SER A 195 -1.24 7.26 -12.50
CA SER A 195 -1.13 7.50 -11.06
C SER A 195 0.05 8.41 -10.81
N LEU A 196 -0.19 9.62 -10.34
CA LEU A 196 0.87 10.55 -9.95
C LEU A 196 1.11 10.46 -8.44
N GLN A 197 2.27 10.91 -8.00
CA GLN A 197 2.60 11.05 -6.58
C GLN A 197 2.35 12.48 -6.12
N THR A 198 1.07 12.90 -6.11
CA THR A 198 0.69 14.31 -5.95
C THR A 198 1.15 14.91 -4.61
N HIS A 199 1.23 14.08 -3.57
CA HIS A 199 1.74 14.47 -2.25
C HIS A 199 3.16 15.06 -2.32
N LYS A 200 4.03 14.56 -3.21
CA LYS A 200 5.40 15.09 -3.40
C LYS A 200 5.41 16.51 -3.94
N TRP A 201 4.41 16.89 -4.75
CA TRP A 201 4.30 18.25 -5.30
C TRP A 201 3.62 19.21 -4.33
N LEU A 202 2.66 18.70 -3.55
CA LEU A 202 1.88 19.48 -2.60
C LEU A 202 2.57 19.66 -1.24
N GLY A 203 3.74 19.03 -1.03
CA GLY A 203 4.43 19.04 0.26
C GLY A 203 3.66 18.33 1.37
N LEU A 204 2.82 17.37 0.99
CA LEU A 204 2.06 16.54 1.92
C LEU A 204 2.91 15.34 2.34
N ARG A 205 2.68 14.90 3.58
CA ARG A 205 3.28 13.69 4.12
C ARG A 205 2.54 12.45 3.66
#